data_AF-A0A9D7Z1V6-F1
#
_entry.id   AF-A0A9D7Z1V6-F1
#
_cell.length_a   1.000
_cell.length_b   1.000
_cell.length_c   1.000
_cell.angle_alpha   90.00
_cell.angle_beta   90.00
_cell.angle_gamma   90.00
#
_symmetry.space_group_name_H-M   'P 1'
#
loop_
_entity.id
_entity.type
_entity.pdbx_description
1 polymer ?
#
loop_
_entity_poly.entity_id
_entity_poly.type
_entity_poly.pdbx_seq_one_letter_code
_entity_poly.pdbx_strand_id
1 'polypeptide(L)'
;MYYQIWNFFLQEDKYNYWKGRIKANHNFNRVTWQKIIDFLSLIEQTFVLKYRLGETDSLEPFLKLATENGYNITADELAWFLITRKQIWDLFDLAQKTPSLKEKLLTAKSPQNFVNIAAENGYYFSVDELAWLLTEIKSSSELVSINNSVGEILTVSNYGRIETGYWIWLAEDWGIVAPFCHRDKPGTFLSQNINNPFLPDRCFLPKSYFNQRLLSQV
;
A
#
# COMPACT_ATOMS: atom_id res chain seq x y z
N MET A 1 5.56 16.00 -8.16
CA MET A 1 4.50 14.99 -8.31
C MET A 1 3.78 14.72 -6.99
N TYR A 2 4.45 14.19 -5.97
CA TYR A 2 3.76 13.82 -4.73
C TYR A 2 3.27 14.99 -3.86
N TYR A 3 3.83 16.19 -4.04
CA TYR A 3 3.32 17.41 -3.42
C TYR A 3 1.86 17.71 -3.81
N GLN A 4 1.45 17.35 -5.04
CA GLN A 4 0.07 17.56 -5.50
C GLN A 4 -0.88 16.54 -4.90
N ILE A 5 -0.49 15.27 -4.90
CA ILE A 5 -1.21 14.20 -4.20
C ILE A 5 -1.39 14.56 -2.72
N TRP A 6 -0.34 15.10 -2.11
CA TRP A 6 -0.39 15.62 -0.75
C TRP A 6 -1.42 16.74 -0.59
N ASN A 7 -1.40 17.75 -1.46
CA ASN A 7 -2.35 18.87 -1.41
C ASN A 7 -3.81 18.44 -1.65
N PHE A 8 -4.03 17.44 -2.51
CA PHE A 8 -5.39 16.99 -2.85
C PHE A 8 -6.02 16.16 -1.73
N PHE A 9 -5.23 15.33 -1.05
CA PHE A 9 -5.76 14.28 -0.17
C PHE A 9 -5.19 14.27 1.25
N LEU A 10 -3.97 14.74 1.47
CA LEU A 10 -3.21 14.44 2.69
C LEU A 10 -2.97 15.65 3.59
N GLN A 11 -3.27 16.88 3.14
CA GLN A 11 -3.44 18.03 4.04
C GLN A 11 -4.53 17.73 5.07
N GLU A 12 -4.34 18.17 6.32
CA GLU A 12 -5.12 17.73 7.48
C GLU A 12 -6.65 17.75 7.27
N ASP A 13 -7.21 18.87 6.80
CA ASP A 13 -8.65 18.99 6.53
C ASP A 13 -9.13 18.01 5.44
N LYS A 14 -8.34 17.87 4.37
CA LYS A 14 -8.63 16.95 3.26
C LYS A 14 -8.51 15.49 3.72
N TYR A 15 -7.49 15.18 4.49
CA TYR A 15 -7.24 13.87 5.04
C TYR A 15 -8.40 13.43 5.94
N ASN A 16 -8.83 14.28 6.86
CA ASN A 16 -9.95 13.98 7.76
C ASN A 16 -11.27 13.79 6.98
N TYR A 17 -11.53 14.65 5.99
CA TYR A 17 -12.69 14.49 5.10
C TYR A 17 -12.69 13.14 4.37
N TRP A 18 -11.59 12.81 3.68
CA TRP A 18 -11.49 11.57 2.91
C TRP A 18 -11.45 10.33 3.79
N LYS A 19 -10.78 10.38 4.95
CA LYS A 19 -10.76 9.30 5.95
C LYS A 19 -12.17 8.98 6.44
N GLY A 20 -12.99 10.00 6.72
CA GLY A 20 -14.40 9.81 7.08
C GLY A 20 -15.21 9.15 5.96
N ARG A 21 -15.01 9.59 4.71
CA ARG A 21 -15.70 9.06 3.53
C ARG A 21 -15.34 7.60 3.23
N ILE A 22 -14.05 7.25 3.34
CA ILE A 22 -13.54 5.91 3.05
C ILE A 22 -13.98 4.90 4.11
N LYS A 23 -13.98 5.29 5.40
CA LYS A 23 -14.47 4.46 6.50
C LYS A 23 -15.89 3.93 6.27
N ALA A 24 -16.73 4.70 5.57
CA ALA A 24 -18.12 4.36 5.37
C ALA A 24 -18.38 3.42 4.18
N ASN A 25 -17.44 3.26 3.24
CA ASN A 25 -17.87 2.88 1.89
C ASN A 25 -16.86 2.20 0.94
N HIS A 26 -16.00 1.29 1.38
CA HIS A 26 -15.18 0.53 0.42
C HIS A 26 -14.97 -0.95 0.73
N ASN A 27 -15.20 -1.76 -0.31
CA ASN A 27 -14.67 -3.12 -0.44
C ASN A 27 -13.32 -3.04 -1.13
N PHE A 28 -12.35 -3.83 -0.68
CA PHE A 28 -11.04 -3.91 -1.32
C PHE A 28 -11.16 -4.31 -2.79
N ASN A 29 -10.52 -3.53 -3.69
CA ASN A 29 -10.42 -3.84 -5.11
C ASN A 29 -8.96 -3.91 -5.54
N ARG A 30 -8.46 -5.15 -5.62
CA ARG A 30 -7.11 -5.49 -6.09
C ARG A 30 -6.74 -4.83 -7.43
N VAL A 31 -7.65 -4.86 -8.40
CA VAL A 31 -7.40 -4.33 -9.75
C VAL A 31 -7.23 -2.82 -9.70
N THR A 32 -8.10 -2.13 -8.96
CA THR A 32 -7.98 -0.68 -8.77
C THR A 32 -6.69 -0.31 -8.05
N TRP A 33 -6.33 -1.03 -6.99
CA TRP A 33 -5.10 -0.78 -6.26
C TRP A 33 -3.85 -0.92 -7.16
N GLN A 34 -3.77 -2.01 -7.93
CA GLN A 34 -2.65 -2.24 -8.84
C GLN A 34 -2.61 -1.21 -9.98
N LYS A 35 -3.76 -0.85 -10.55
CA LYS A 35 -3.91 0.21 -11.56
C LYS A 35 -3.30 1.54 -11.09
N ILE A 36 -3.53 1.92 -9.83
CA ILE A 36 -2.97 3.15 -9.26
C ILE A 36 -1.45 3.03 -9.07
N ILE A 37 -0.93 1.90 -8.57
CA ILE A 37 0.51 1.66 -8.46
C ILE A 37 1.20 1.77 -9.82
N ASP A 38 0.63 1.15 -10.84
CA ASP A 38 1.25 1.12 -12.16
C ASP A 38 1.25 2.50 -12.81
N PHE A 39 0.19 3.29 -12.61
CA PHE A 39 0.19 4.70 -13.01
C PHE A 39 1.28 5.50 -12.29
N LEU A 40 1.38 5.39 -10.96
CA LEU A 40 2.41 6.09 -10.19
C LEU A 40 3.83 5.69 -10.62
N SER A 41 4.04 4.40 -10.91
CA SER A 41 5.31 3.87 -11.42
C SER A 41 5.63 4.43 -12.81
N LEU A 42 4.65 4.51 -13.71
CA LEU A 42 4.81 5.08 -15.05
C LEU A 42 5.29 6.53 -14.98
N ILE A 43 4.75 7.32 -14.03
CA ILE A 43 5.15 8.72 -13.90
C ILE A 43 6.61 8.84 -13.48
N GLU A 44 7.08 8.02 -12.53
CA GLU A 44 8.49 8.05 -12.12
C GLU A 44 9.43 7.70 -13.27
N GLN A 45 9.00 6.84 -14.19
CA GLN A 45 9.78 6.42 -15.36
C GLN A 45 9.70 7.42 -16.53
N THR A 46 8.72 8.33 -16.53
CA THR A 46 8.42 9.20 -17.69
C THR A 46 8.60 10.67 -17.34
N PHE A 47 9.75 11.25 -17.71
CA PHE A 47 10.09 12.66 -17.41
C PHE A 47 9.00 13.65 -17.85
N VAL A 48 8.47 13.50 -19.07
CA VAL A 48 7.44 14.41 -19.61
C VAL A 48 6.15 14.33 -18.79
N LEU A 49 5.73 13.13 -18.41
CA LEU A 49 4.53 12.93 -17.59
C LEU A 49 4.74 13.52 -16.19
N LYS A 50 5.92 13.32 -15.60
CA LYS A 50 6.32 13.88 -14.30
C LYS A 50 6.32 15.41 -14.32
N TYR A 51 6.80 16.03 -15.40
CA TYR A 51 6.78 17.48 -15.60
C TYR A 51 5.35 18.00 -15.71
N ARG A 52 4.53 17.44 -16.61
CA ARG A 52 3.11 17.84 -16.79
C ARG A 52 2.31 17.69 -15.52
N LEU A 53 2.56 16.62 -14.77
CA LEU A 53 1.95 16.45 -13.47
C LEU A 53 2.39 17.55 -12.52
N GLY A 54 3.68 17.90 -12.46
CA GLY A 54 4.23 19.01 -11.67
C GLY A 54 3.57 20.38 -11.92
N GLU A 55 2.90 20.57 -13.05
CA GLU A 55 2.14 21.78 -13.37
C GLU A 55 0.66 21.72 -12.96
N THR A 56 0.15 20.55 -12.54
CA THR A 56 -1.23 20.42 -12.07
C THR A 56 -1.44 21.08 -10.70
N ASP A 57 -2.51 21.85 -10.56
CA ASP A 57 -2.87 22.57 -9.33
C ASP A 57 -4.10 21.96 -8.63
N SER A 58 -4.76 21.02 -9.29
CA SER A 58 -6.05 20.46 -8.88
C SER A 58 -6.19 18.99 -9.30
N LEU A 59 -7.16 18.31 -8.69
CA LEU A 59 -7.39 16.88 -8.90
C LEU A 59 -7.87 16.56 -10.32
N GLU A 60 -8.68 17.42 -10.92
CA GLU A 60 -9.26 17.18 -12.25
C GLU A 60 -8.18 17.05 -13.36
N PRO A 61 -7.21 17.98 -13.50
CA PRO A 61 -6.08 17.82 -14.41
C PRO A 61 -5.24 16.56 -14.14
N PHE A 62 -5.06 16.18 -12.87
CA PHE A 62 -4.35 14.95 -12.50
C PHE A 62 -5.08 13.71 -13.05
N LEU A 63 -6.39 13.60 -12.83
CA LEU A 63 -7.19 12.47 -13.30
C LEU A 63 -7.29 12.44 -14.84
N LYS A 64 -7.33 13.62 -15.48
CA LYS A 64 -7.28 13.73 -16.93
C LYS A 64 -5.95 13.20 -17.48
N LEU A 65 -4.82 13.58 -16.89
CA LEU A 65 -3.50 13.05 -17.27
C LEU A 65 -3.42 11.53 -17.10
N ALA A 66 -3.98 10.99 -16.02
CA ALA A 66 -4.06 9.53 -15.85
C ALA A 66 -4.84 8.86 -16.99
N THR A 67 -6.00 9.44 -17.33
CA THR A 67 -6.88 8.93 -18.40
C THR A 67 -6.21 9.00 -19.77
N GLU A 68 -5.52 10.11 -20.09
CA GLU A 68 -4.75 10.28 -21.33
C GLU A 68 -3.63 9.24 -21.49
N ASN A 69 -3.14 8.67 -20.38
CA ASN A 69 -2.11 7.63 -20.36
C ASN A 69 -2.70 6.21 -20.18
N GLY A 70 -4.01 6.03 -20.34
CA GLY A 70 -4.67 4.73 -20.31
C GLY A 70 -5.11 4.26 -18.92
N TYR A 71 -5.04 5.11 -17.90
CA TYR A 71 -5.44 4.79 -16.52
C TYR A 71 -6.70 5.55 -16.13
N ASN A 72 -7.87 4.90 -16.26
CA ASN A 72 -9.12 5.46 -15.78
C ASN A 72 -9.21 5.31 -14.25
N ILE A 73 -8.82 6.35 -13.51
CA ILE A 73 -8.81 6.41 -12.04
C ILE A 73 -9.84 7.46 -11.61
N THR A 74 -10.70 7.14 -10.63
CA THR A 74 -11.60 8.13 -10.05
C THR A 74 -10.99 8.81 -8.83
N ALA A 75 -11.55 9.96 -8.44
CA ALA A 75 -11.16 10.66 -7.21
C ALA A 75 -11.32 9.77 -5.97
N ASP A 76 -12.43 9.04 -5.86
CA ASP A 76 -12.70 8.13 -4.74
C ASP A 76 -11.71 6.96 -4.71
N GLU A 77 -11.39 6.35 -5.87
CA GLU A 77 -10.41 5.27 -5.96
C GLU A 77 -9.01 5.74 -5.54
N LEU A 78 -8.61 6.93 -6.00
CA LEU A 78 -7.32 7.51 -5.65
C LEU A 78 -7.25 7.90 -4.17
N ALA A 79 -8.30 8.51 -3.63
CA ALA A 79 -8.41 8.82 -2.22
C ALA A 79 -8.34 7.55 -1.37
N TRP A 80 -9.12 6.53 -1.71
CA TRP A 80 -9.11 5.22 -1.06
C TRP A 80 -7.70 4.66 -0.95
N PHE A 81 -6.99 4.54 -2.09
CA PHE A 81 -5.62 4.04 -2.13
C PHE A 81 -4.68 4.86 -1.22
N LEU A 82 -4.70 6.19 -1.33
CA LEU A 82 -3.75 7.06 -0.62
C LEU A 82 -4.00 7.11 0.89
N ILE A 83 -5.25 7.26 1.29
CA ILE A 83 -5.65 7.41 2.68
C ILE A 83 -5.52 6.08 3.42
N THR A 84 -5.91 4.96 2.82
CA THR A 84 -5.71 3.63 3.42
C THR A 84 -4.23 3.35 3.66
N ARG A 85 -3.36 3.59 2.67
CA ARG A 85 -1.90 3.45 2.85
C ARG A 85 -1.39 4.35 3.96
N LYS A 86 -1.82 5.62 3.99
CA LYS A 86 -1.43 6.56 5.04
C LYS A 86 -1.86 6.06 6.43
N GLN A 87 -3.09 5.56 6.58
CA GLN A 87 -3.56 5.03 7.86
C GLN A 87 -2.72 3.84 8.35
N ILE A 88 -2.34 2.91 7.47
CA ILE A 88 -1.51 1.77 7.85
C ILE A 88 -0.09 2.24 8.28
N TRP A 89 0.50 3.17 7.53
CA TRP A 89 1.81 3.73 7.88
C TRP A 89 1.78 4.53 9.18
N ASP A 90 0.78 5.39 9.37
CA ASP A 90 0.60 6.18 10.58
C ASP A 90 0.41 5.25 11.81
N LEU A 91 -0.30 4.12 11.65
CA LEU A 91 -0.41 3.11 12.70
C LEU A 91 0.95 2.48 13.04
N PHE A 92 1.73 2.08 12.03
CA PHE A 92 3.06 1.50 12.27
C PHE A 92 4.00 2.48 12.96
N ASP A 93 4.00 3.75 12.54
CA ASP A 93 4.75 4.82 13.19
C ASP A 93 4.30 5.02 14.64
N LEU A 94 2.99 5.09 14.89
CA LEU A 94 2.44 5.21 16.24
C LEU A 94 2.86 4.03 17.14
N ALA A 95 2.81 2.81 16.61
CA ALA A 95 3.23 1.62 17.33
C ALA A 95 4.71 1.69 17.71
N GLN A 96 5.59 2.16 16.82
CA GLN A 96 7.01 2.33 17.17
C GLN A 96 7.22 3.32 18.32
N LYS A 97 6.44 4.39 18.35
CA LYS A 97 6.48 5.42 19.39
C LYS A 97 5.81 4.97 20.69
N THR A 98 4.99 3.92 20.64
CA THR A 98 4.15 3.44 21.74
C THR A 98 4.35 1.94 21.96
N PRO A 99 5.33 1.52 22.80
CA PRO A 99 5.68 0.11 22.98
C PRO A 99 4.51 -0.82 23.33
N SER A 100 3.58 -0.35 24.19
CA SER A 100 2.39 -1.13 24.57
C SER A 100 1.45 -1.41 23.39
N LEU A 101 1.30 -0.46 22.47
CA LEU A 101 0.53 -0.66 21.24
C LEU A 101 1.26 -1.61 20.29
N LYS A 102 2.58 -1.46 20.14
CA LYS A 102 3.40 -2.40 19.33
C LYS A 102 3.24 -3.83 19.83
N GLU A 103 3.35 -4.05 21.14
CA GLU A 103 3.18 -5.37 21.74
C GLU A 103 1.75 -5.92 21.51
N LYS A 104 0.72 -5.10 21.73
CA LYS A 104 -0.69 -5.49 21.48
C LYS A 104 -0.92 -5.90 20.03
N LEU A 105 -0.34 -5.17 19.08
CA LEU A 105 -0.44 -5.46 17.65
C LEU A 105 0.36 -6.71 17.26
N LEU A 106 1.58 -6.87 17.76
CA LEU A 106 2.44 -8.03 17.46
C LEU A 106 1.94 -9.34 18.08
N THR A 107 1.18 -9.25 19.17
CA THR A 107 0.55 -10.42 19.83
C THR A 107 -0.85 -10.73 19.30
N ALA A 108 -1.31 -10.04 18.25
CA ALA A 108 -2.61 -10.29 17.66
C ALA A 108 -2.67 -11.73 17.08
N LYS A 109 -3.68 -12.51 17.53
CA LYS A 109 -3.82 -13.92 17.14
C LYS A 109 -4.32 -14.14 15.71
N SER A 110 -4.81 -13.09 15.05
CA SER A 110 -5.31 -13.14 13.68
C SER A 110 -5.23 -11.76 13.02
N PRO A 111 -5.24 -11.71 11.67
CA PRO A 111 -5.29 -10.45 10.93
C PRO A 111 -6.50 -9.59 11.30
N GLN A 112 -7.65 -10.22 11.53
CA GLN A 112 -8.86 -9.50 11.92
C GLN A 112 -8.71 -8.86 13.30
N ASN A 113 -8.07 -9.54 14.25
CA ASN A 113 -7.79 -8.97 15.56
C ASN A 113 -6.84 -7.76 15.46
N PHE A 114 -5.83 -7.81 14.58
CA PHE A 114 -4.95 -6.68 14.29
C PHE A 114 -5.72 -5.47 13.77
N VAL A 115 -6.58 -5.68 12.77
CA VAL A 115 -7.44 -4.63 12.21
C VAL A 115 -8.39 -4.05 13.26
N ASN A 116 -8.92 -4.88 14.16
CA ASN A 116 -9.77 -4.41 15.25
C ASN A 116 -9.00 -3.52 16.23
N ILE A 117 -7.76 -3.90 16.61
CA ILE A 117 -6.89 -3.07 17.45
C ILE A 117 -6.55 -1.75 16.75
N ALA A 118 -6.30 -1.78 15.44
CA ALA A 118 -6.09 -0.56 14.65
C ALA A 118 -7.31 0.36 14.69
N ALA A 119 -8.51 -0.19 14.53
CA ALA A 119 -9.77 0.54 14.58
C ALA A 119 -10.04 1.18 15.96
N GLU A 120 -9.71 0.50 17.05
CA GLU A 120 -9.73 1.05 18.42
C GLU A 120 -8.83 2.28 18.56
N ASN A 121 -7.75 2.36 17.77
CA ASN A 121 -6.82 3.49 17.72
C ASN A 121 -7.14 4.49 16.60
N GLY A 122 -8.32 4.38 15.97
CA GLY A 122 -8.80 5.32 14.97
C GLY A 122 -8.23 5.13 13.56
N TYR A 123 -7.67 3.96 13.25
CA TYR A 123 -7.17 3.61 11.92
C TYR A 123 -8.07 2.54 11.28
N TYR A 124 -8.57 2.81 10.08
CA TYR A 124 -9.58 1.98 9.42
C TYR A 124 -9.07 1.48 8.08
N PHE A 125 -8.84 0.17 8.00
CA PHE A 125 -8.46 -0.57 6.81
C PHE A 125 -8.86 -2.04 7.00
N SER A 126 -8.90 -2.79 5.92
CA SER A 126 -9.20 -4.23 5.85
C SER A 126 -7.93 -5.07 5.91
N VAL A 127 -8.11 -6.37 6.17
CA VAL A 127 -7.01 -7.34 6.13
C VAL A 127 -6.34 -7.37 4.74
N ASP A 128 -7.14 -7.29 3.68
CA ASP A 128 -6.62 -7.35 2.30
C ASP A 128 -5.76 -6.13 1.97
N GLU A 129 -6.14 -4.93 2.39
CA GLU A 129 -5.36 -3.71 2.18
C GLU A 129 -4.03 -3.75 2.95
N LEU A 130 -4.05 -4.28 4.18
CA LEU A 130 -2.84 -4.52 4.97
C LEU A 130 -1.92 -5.53 4.28
N ALA A 131 -2.47 -6.69 3.90
CA ALA A 131 -1.73 -7.76 3.24
C ALA A 131 -1.07 -7.26 1.94
N TRP A 132 -1.81 -6.46 1.19
CA TRP A 132 -1.34 -5.93 -0.07
C TRP A 132 -0.21 -4.92 0.09
N LEU A 133 -0.35 -3.96 1.02
CA LEU A 133 0.73 -3.02 1.32
C LEU A 133 1.99 -3.75 1.80
N LEU A 134 1.85 -4.75 2.67
CA LEU A 134 2.99 -5.53 3.16
C LEU A 134 3.64 -6.37 2.05
N THR A 135 2.85 -6.91 1.13
CA THR A 135 3.34 -7.60 -0.07
C THR A 135 4.15 -6.67 -0.98
N GLU A 136 3.70 -5.43 -1.17
CA GLU A 136 4.47 -4.42 -1.89
C GLU A 136 5.80 -4.11 -1.20
N ILE A 137 5.77 -3.86 0.12
CA ILE A 137 6.98 -3.56 0.92
C ILE A 137 7.98 -4.69 0.79
N LYS A 138 7.51 -5.92 0.95
CA LYS A 138 8.36 -7.11 0.88
C LYS A 138 8.94 -7.33 -0.51
N SER A 139 8.16 -7.06 -1.55
CA SER A 139 8.53 -7.38 -2.93
C SER A 139 9.27 -6.27 -3.66
N SER A 140 9.47 -5.11 -3.03
CA SER A 140 10.20 -4.00 -3.62
C SER A 140 11.69 -4.05 -3.26
N SER A 141 12.58 -4.11 -4.25
CA SER A 141 14.03 -3.94 -4.06
C SER A 141 14.41 -2.50 -3.73
N GLU A 142 13.54 -1.55 -4.04
CA GLU A 142 13.67 -0.13 -3.76
C GLU A 142 12.44 0.33 -2.97
N LEU A 143 12.66 0.64 -1.69
CA LEU A 143 11.88 1.54 -0.84
C LEU A 143 10.44 1.85 -1.30
N VAL A 144 9.45 1.27 -0.61
CA VAL A 144 8.04 1.69 -0.79
C VAL A 144 7.90 3.17 -0.45
N SER A 145 7.31 3.95 -1.37
CA SER A 145 7.09 5.37 -1.19
C SER A 145 6.20 5.64 0.03
N ILE A 146 6.71 6.43 0.97
CA ILE A 146 6.03 6.87 2.18
C ILE A 146 5.73 8.37 2.06
N ASN A 147 4.53 8.78 2.44
CA ASN A 147 4.15 10.19 2.51
C ASN A 147 4.66 10.80 3.83
N ASN A 148 5.56 11.79 3.77
CA ASN A 148 5.93 12.57 4.95
C ASN A 148 5.00 13.79 5.14
N SER A 149 4.98 14.35 6.35
CA SER A 149 4.14 15.48 6.75
C SER A 149 4.47 16.82 6.08
N VAL A 150 5.52 16.87 5.25
CA VAL A 150 6.06 18.09 4.64
C VAL A 150 5.88 18.12 3.12
N GLY A 151 5.20 17.12 2.54
CA GLY A 151 5.00 16.99 1.09
C GLY A 151 6.24 16.52 0.32
N GLU A 152 7.30 16.11 1.02
CA GLU A 152 8.49 15.48 0.44
C GLU A 152 8.35 13.96 0.54
N ILE A 153 8.05 13.26 -0.56
CA ILE A 153 8.38 11.83 -0.60
C ILE A 153 9.88 11.75 -0.81
N LEU A 154 10.61 11.53 0.27
CA LEU A 154 11.98 11.11 0.16
C LEU A 154 11.96 9.72 -0.51
N THR A 155 12.59 9.61 -1.67
CA THR A 155 13.02 8.33 -2.28
C THR A 155 14.11 7.63 -1.47
N VAL A 156 14.34 8.07 -0.24
CA VAL A 156 15.20 7.45 0.75
C VAL A 156 14.42 7.54 2.04
N SER A 157 14.06 6.40 2.62
CA SER A 157 13.40 6.36 3.93
C SER A 157 14.16 7.22 4.95
N ASN A 158 13.68 8.43 5.26
CA ASN A 158 13.88 9.01 6.60
C ASN A 158 12.96 8.35 7.64
N TYR A 159 12.33 7.23 7.26
CA TYR A 159 11.96 6.11 8.14
C TYR A 159 12.98 4.97 8.08
N GLY A 160 14.28 5.24 8.08
CA GLY A 160 15.28 4.24 8.48
C GLY A 160 15.10 3.69 9.92
N ARG A 161 13.89 3.82 10.50
CA ARG A 161 13.50 3.42 11.85
C ARG A 161 12.23 2.58 11.91
N ILE A 162 11.29 2.65 10.93
CA ILE A 162 10.14 1.72 10.91
C ILE A 162 10.59 0.33 10.50
N GLU A 163 10.70 -0.54 11.50
CA GLU A 163 11.09 -1.93 11.35
C GLU A 163 9.91 -2.71 10.75
N THR A 164 9.80 -2.71 9.42
CA THR A 164 8.74 -3.40 8.70
C THR A 164 8.84 -4.92 8.77
N GLY A 165 10.01 -5.45 9.12
CA GLY A 165 10.26 -6.89 9.23
C GLY A 165 9.31 -7.61 10.20
N TYR A 166 8.99 -7.00 11.35
CA TYR A 166 8.05 -7.61 12.31
C TYR A 166 6.63 -7.70 11.76
N TRP A 167 6.17 -6.68 11.03
CA TRP A 167 4.85 -6.64 10.44
C TRP A 167 4.72 -7.64 9.27
N ILE A 168 5.77 -7.72 8.44
CA ILE A 168 5.86 -8.70 7.35
C ILE A 168 5.87 -10.12 7.91
N TRP A 169 6.72 -10.39 8.91
CA TRP A 169 6.81 -11.71 9.54
C TRP A 169 5.48 -12.14 10.15
N LEU A 170 4.80 -11.23 10.85
CA LEU A 170 3.48 -11.50 11.42
C LEU A 170 2.43 -11.81 10.34
N ALA A 171 2.45 -11.08 9.23
CA ALA A 171 1.56 -11.32 8.10
C ALA A 171 1.85 -12.66 7.37
N GLU A 172 3.12 -13.09 7.34
CA GLU A 172 3.51 -14.41 6.86
C GLU A 172 3.03 -15.52 7.78
N ASP A 173 3.13 -15.34 9.10
CA ASP A 173 2.65 -16.30 10.09
C ASP A 173 1.14 -16.55 9.95
N TRP A 174 0.37 -15.47 9.76
CA TRP A 174 -1.06 -15.55 9.46
C TRP A 174 -1.39 -16.09 8.07
N GLY A 175 -0.41 -16.21 7.16
CA GLY A 175 -0.61 -16.69 5.80
C GLY A 175 -1.31 -15.70 4.86
N ILE A 176 -1.37 -14.40 5.21
CA ILE A 176 -1.93 -13.36 4.34
C ILE A 176 -0.88 -12.74 3.40
N VAL A 177 0.41 -12.94 3.69
CA VAL A 177 1.55 -12.58 2.82
C VAL A 177 2.39 -13.83 2.58
N ALA A 178 2.71 -14.13 1.33
CA ALA A 178 3.52 -15.31 1.00
C ALA A 178 5.01 -15.10 1.38
N PRO A 179 5.72 -16.15 1.84
CA PRO A 179 7.07 -16.05 2.44
C PRO A 179 8.21 -15.78 1.46
N PHE A 180 8.05 -16.03 0.16
CA PHE A 180 9.08 -15.75 -0.85
C PHE A 180 8.58 -14.72 -1.82
N CYS A 181 9.45 -13.85 -2.36
CA CYS A 181 9.08 -12.92 -3.42
C CYS A 181 10.11 -12.83 -4.55
N HIS A 182 9.64 -12.66 -5.79
CA HIS A 182 10.46 -12.32 -6.94
C HIS A 182 11.01 -10.89 -6.81
N ARG A 183 12.31 -10.74 -7.07
CA ARG A 183 13.03 -9.45 -7.01
C ARG A 183 12.66 -8.53 -8.17
N ASP A 184 12.47 -9.09 -9.36
CA ASP A 184 12.12 -8.35 -10.57
C ASP A 184 10.64 -8.54 -10.94
N LYS A 185 9.97 -7.47 -11.38
CA LYS A 185 8.61 -7.55 -11.96
C LYS A 185 8.73 -8.37 -13.27
N PRO A 186 7.95 -9.43 -13.50
CA PRO A 186 7.93 -10.08 -14.82
C PRO A 186 7.51 -9.03 -15.86
N GLY A 187 8.28 -8.93 -16.96
CA GLY A 187 8.28 -7.81 -17.92
C GLY A 187 7.00 -7.56 -18.74
N THR A 188 5.89 -8.20 -18.41
CA THR A 188 4.59 -7.92 -19.02
C THR A 188 3.91 -6.77 -18.28
N PHE A 189 4.15 -5.54 -18.74
CA PHE A 189 3.26 -4.41 -18.45
C PHE A 189 1.87 -4.76 -19.00
N LEU A 190 0.90 -4.97 -18.12
CA LEU A 190 -0.47 -5.29 -18.52
C LEU A 190 -1.16 -4.02 -19.03
N SER A 191 -0.92 -3.65 -20.29
CA SER A 191 -1.72 -2.62 -20.95
C SER A 191 -3.15 -3.08 -21.27
N GLN A 192 -3.44 -4.38 -21.22
CA GLN A 192 -4.77 -4.97 -21.37
C GLN A 192 -4.68 -6.49 -21.15
N ASN A 193 -4.91 -6.98 -19.93
CA ASN A 193 -5.57 -8.28 -19.75
C ASN A 193 -6.02 -8.51 -18.30
N ILE A 194 -7.28 -8.89 -18.22
CA ILE A 194 -8.16 -9.01 -17.07
C ILE A 194 -8.05 -10.45 -16.53
N ASN A 195 -8.03 -10.63 -15.21
CA ASN A 195 -8.06 -11.94 -14.51
C ASN A 195 -6.81 -12.82 -14.65
N ASN A 196 -5.61 -12.26 -14.46
CA ASN A 196 -4.46 -13.09 -14.09
C ASN A 196 -4.37 -13.13 -12.54
N PRO A 197 -4.58 -14.29 -11.89
CA PRO A 197 -4.52 -14.39 -10.42
C PRO A 197 -3.14 -14.06 -9.83
N PHE A 198 -2.12 -13.91 -10.70
CA PHE A 198 -0.70 -13.80 -10.36
C PHE A 198 -0.11 -12.38 -10.36
N LEU A 199 -0.89 -11.29 -10.24
CA LEU A 199 -0.32 -9.93 -10.09
C LEU A 199 -0.82 -9.24 -8.82
N PRO A 200 -0.01 -9.26 -7.73
CA PRO A 200 1.42 -9.27 -7.62
C PRO A 200 1.83 -10.58 -6.94
N ASP A 201 1.80 -11.70 -7.67
CA ASP A 201 2.52 -12.89 -7.25
C ASP A 201 4.01 -12.65 -7.56
N ARG A 202 4.54 -11.50 -7.11
CA ARG A 202 5.94 -11.48 -6.74
C ARG A 202 6.08 -12.46 -5.61
N CYS A 203 5.16 -12.45 -4.63
CA CYS A 203 5.25 -13.35 -3.51
C CYS A 203 4.55 -14.69 -3.77
N PHE A 204 5.24 -15.81 -3.51
CA PHE A 204 4.77 -17.17 -3.80
C PHE A 204 5.07 -18.13 -2.65
N LEU A 205 4.30 -19.22 -2.63
CA LEU A 205 4.58 -20.41 -1.82
C LEU A 205 5.19 -21.47 -2.75
N PRO A 206 6.49 -21.79 -2.66
CA PRO A 206 7.07 -22.86 -3.46
C PRO A 206 6.39 -24.19 -3.10
N LYS A 207 6.20 -25.05 -4.11
CA LYS A 207 5.56 -26.37 -3.93
C LYS A 207 6.19 -27.22 -2.81
N SER A 208 7.48 -27.02 -2.53
CA SER A 208 8.21 -27.69 -1.43
C SER A 208 7.82 -27.23 -0.02
N TYR A 209 7.22 -26.05 0.15
CA TYR A 209 6.80 -25.53 1.46
C TYR A 209 5.66 -26.38 2.07
N PHE A 210 4.79 -26.94 1.22
CA PHE A 210 3.76 -27.90 1.66
C PHE A 210 4.36 -29.15 2.31
N ASN A 211 5.52 -29.62 1.84
CA ASN A 211 6.17 -30.79 2.41
C ASN A 211 6.79 -30.52 3.79
N GLN A 212 7.13 -29.27 4.13
CA GLN A 212 7.78 -28.94 5.40
C GLN A 212 6.80 -28.75 6.57
N ARG A 213 5.61 -28.17 6.34
CA ARG A 213 4.58 -28.05 7.40
C ARG A 213 3.86 -29.38 7.68
N LEU A 214 3.80 -30.28 6.71
CA LEU A 214 3.32 -31.66 6.93
C LEU A 214 4.30 -32.47 7.78
N LEU A 215 5.62 -32.21 7.67
CA LEU A 215 6.64 -32.88 8.48
C LEU A 215 6.80 -32.28 9.88
N SER A 216 6.41 -31.02 10.12
CA SER A 216 6.43 -30.40 11.45
C SER A 216 5.20 -30.73 12.31
N GLN A 217 4.26 -31.52 11.79
CA GLN A 217 3.07 -32.02 12.50
C GLN A 217 3.08 -33.55 12.66
N VAL A 218 4.24 -34.19 12.51
CA VAL A 218 4.48 -35.61 12.85
C VAL A 218 5.34 -35.70 14.09
#